data_AF-A0A9P6ZTT1-F1
#
_entry.id   AF-A0A9P6ZTT1-F1
#
_cell.length_a   1.000
_cell.length_b   1.000
_cell.length_c   1.000
_cell.angle_alpha   90.00
_cell.angle_beta   90.00
_cell.angle_gamma   90.00
#
_symmetry.space_group_name_H-M   'P 1'
#
loop_
_entity.id
_entity.type
_entity.pdbx_description
1 polymer ?
#
loop_
_entity_poly.entity_id
_entity_poly.type
_entity_poly.pdbx_seq_one_letter_code
_entity_poly.pdbx_strand_id
1 'polypeptide(L)'
;MVDWNDPDLEEKLGILSVQLSYAILGLYGWEYIRSSHVEMALLRRQLPFRWPLLSYIAARFSFLIATVLLATQFSPFHTSVDCQCMNFAIMFSTNIAIGCSATNLMIRTWLIWKTSYLLRLSLVLFSLGHWTMLALFVATTRASTQTGLCRIHFVNPAYASAVLIYGMFYDLVLLVLTVVGLWRMPSSSTLWKTLLKQGVLYFVLNVVATIILLVLGRLNLNPIMNAIFAMPAACIWSGLSLGLPV
;
A
#
# COMPACT_ATOMS: atom_id res chain seq x y z
N MET A 1 9.90 -10.08 -30.76
CA MET A 1 9.30 -9.27 -29.68
C MET A 1 8.24 -10.13 -29.02
N VAL A 2 8.20 -10.19 -27.69
CA VAL A 2 7.15 -10.93 -26.96
C VAL A 2 5.86 -10.13 -27.07
N ASP A 3 4.77 -10.78 -27.47
CA ASP A 3 3.44 -10.15 -27.46
C ASP A 3 2.84 -10.26 -26.05
N TRP A 4 2.64 -9.12 -25.39
CA TRP A 4 2.18 -9.06 -24.00
C TRP A 4 0.64 -9.12 -23.87
N ASN A 5 -0.06 -9.03 -24.99
CA ASN A 5 -1.52 -9.13 -25.08
C ASN A 5 -2.02 -10.48 -25.59
N ASP A 6 -1.13 -11.47 -25.73
CA ASP A 6 -1.49 -12.84 -26.08
C ASP A 6 -2.35 -13.47 -24.96
N PRO A 7 -3.60 -13.92 -25.23
CA PRO A 7 -4.50 -14.47 -24.20
C PRO A 7 -3.88 -15.62 -23.40
N ASP A 8 -3.07 -16.47 -24.03
CA ASP A 8 -2.40 -17.59 -23.35
C ASP A 8 -1.35 -17.10 -22.33
N LEU A 9 -0.71 -15.97 -22.63
CA LEU A 9 0.23 -15.31 -21.73
C LEU A 9 -0.51 -14.61 -20.59
N GLU A 10 -1.62 -13.92 -20.87
CA GLU A 10 -2.44 -13.27 -19.83
C GLU A 10 -2.94 -14.28 -18.79
N GLU A 11 -3.41 -15.46 -19.24
CA GLU A 11 -3.87 -16.53 -18.37
C GLU A 11 -2.74 -17.04 -17.46
N LYS A 12 -1.56 -17.31 -18.03
CA LYS A 12 -0.39 -17.74 -17.25
C LYS A 12 0.03 -16.69 -16.22
N LEU A 13 0.06 -15.41 -16.59
CA LEU A 13 0.33 -14.33 -15.64
C LEU A 13 -0.75 -14.23 -14.56
N GLY A 14 -2.02 -14.44 -14.93
CA GLY A 14 -3.13 -14.51 -13.99
C GLY A 14 -2.88 -15.58 -12.92
N ILE A 15 -2.60 -16.81 -13.34
CA ILE A 15 -2.29 -17.92 -12.42
C ILE A 15 -1.08 -17.59 -11.52
N LEU A 16 -0.01 -17.03 -12.09
CA LEU A 16 1.17 -16.63 -11.32
C LEU A 16 0.83 -15.55 -10.28
N SER A 17 0.02 -14.55 -10.65
CA SER A 17 -0.41 -13.48 -9.74
C SER A 17 -1.25 -14.02 -8.57
N VAL A 18 -2.03 -15.06 -8.81
CA VAL A 18 -2.84 -15.75 -7.80
C VAL A 18 -1.95 -16.54 -6.84
N GLN A 19 -1.02 -17.34 -7.37
CA GLN A 19 -0.06 -18.08 -6.55
C GLN A 19 0.76 -17.14 -5.67
N LEU A 20 1.21 -16.01 -6.23
CA LEU A 20 1.89 -14.96 -5.47
C LEU A 20 1.00 -14.38 -4.37
N SER A 21 -0.28 -14.15 -4.66
CA SER A 21 -1.25 -13.64 -3.68
C SER A 21 -1.46 -14.62 -2.52
N TYR A 22 -1.54 -15.93 -2.78
CA TYR A 22 -1.60 -16.95 -1.73
C TYR A 22 -0.32 -17.02 -0.90
N ALA A 23 0.86 -16.90 -1.54
CA ALA A 23 2.13 -16.86 -0.81
C ALA A 23 2.21 -15.63 0.12
N ILE A 24 1.80 -14.47 -0.36
CA ILE A 24 1.74 -13.23 0.44
C ILE A 24 0.71 -13.35 1.55
N LEU A 25 -0.47 -13.91 1.28
CA LEU A 25 -1.49 -14.15 2.30
C LEU A 25 -0.97 -15.08 3.41
N GLY A 26 -0.23 -16.14 3.05
CA GLY A 26 0.39 -17.04 4.03
C GLY A 26 1.45 -16.34 4.88
N LEU A 27 2.38 -15.62 4.24
CA LEU A 27 3.45 -14.88 4.93
C LEU A 27 2.90 -13.76 5.82
N TYR A 28 2.02 -12.93 5.26
CA TYR A 28 1.41 -11.82 5.97
C TYR A 28 0.44 -12.30 7.06
N GLY A 29 -0.32 -13.36 6.78
CA GLY A 29 -1.20 -14.02 7.75
C GLY A 29 -0.42 -14.58 8.95
N TRP A 30 0.74 -15.20 8.70
CA TRP A 30 1.63 -15.66 9.76
C TRP A 30 2.13 -14.50 10.65
N GLU A 31 2.62 -13.43 10.04
CA GLU A 31 3.06 -12.22 10.77
C GLU A 31 1.91 -11.54 11.52
N TYR A 32 0.71 -11.55 10.93
CA TYR A 32 -0.50 -11.01 11.55
C TYR A 32 -0.89 -11.80 12.79
N ILE A 33 -0.95 -13.14 12.70
CA ILE A 33 -1.26 -14.01 13.85
C ILE A 33 -0.24 -13.80 14.97
N ARG A 34 1.05 -13.75 14.65
CA ARG A 34 2.12 -13.55 15.64
C ARG A 34 2.01 -12.19 16.34
N SER A 35 1.61 -11.16 15.61
CA SER A 35 1.47 -9.80 16.12
C SER A 35 0.07 -9.48 16.69
N SER A 36 -0.89 -10.38 16.56
CA SER A 36 -2.30 -10.15 16.91
C SER A 36 -2.51 -9.80 18.38
N HIS A 37 -1.61 -10.26 19.27
CA HIS A 37 -1.65 -9.95 20.69
C HIS A 37 -1.58 -8.43 20.97
N VAL A 38 -0.78 -7.69 20.20
CA VAL A 38 -0.60 -6.24 20.37
C VAL A 38 -1.87 -5.49 19.95
N GLU A 39 -2.46 -5.91 18.83
CA GLU A 39 -3.68 -5.29 18.30
C GLU A 39 -4.89 -5.59 19.18
N MET A 40 -4.98 -6.82 19.69
CA MET A 40 -6.02 -7.21 20.63
C MET A 40 -5.91 -6.46 21.96
N ALA A 41 -4.69 -6.23 22.45
CA ALA A 41 -4.45 -5.39 23.62
C ALA A 41 -4.88 -3.93 23.36
N LEU A 42 -4.67 -3.44 22.13
CA LEU A 42 -5.14 -2.12 21.73
C LEU A 42 -6.66 -2.00 21.69
N LEU A 43 -7.30 -2.99 21.06
CA LEU A 43 -8.75 -3.03 20.90
C LEU A 43 -9.45 -3.18 22.25
N ARG A 44 -8.83 -3.92 23.18
CA ARG A 44 -9.24 -4.03 24.59
C ARG A 44 -8.91 -2.80 25.45
N ARG A 45 -8.46 -1.69 24.85
CA ARG A 45 -8.08 -0.43 25.52
C ARG A 45 -7.03 -0.60 26.63
N GLN A 46 -6.19 -1.62 26.56
CA GLN A 46 -5.09 -1.80 27.51
C GLN A 46 -3.94 -0.82 27.25
N LEU A 47 -3.94 -0.16 26.09
CA LEU A 47 -2.99 0.86 25.68
C LEU A 47 -3.69 2.23 25.52
N PRO A 48 -3.03 3.35 25.87
CA PRO A 48 -3.62 4.68 25.73
C PRO A 48 -3.88 4.98 24.26
N PHE A 49 -5.10 5.44 23.96
CA PHE A 49 -5.51 5.76 22.59
C PHE A 49 -4.65 6.90 22.01
N ARG A 50 -3.96 6.62 20.90
CA ARG A 50 -3.17 7.60 20.14
C ARG A 50 -3.64 7.58 18.69
N TRP A 51 -3.99 8.74 18.14
CA TRP A 51 -4.42 8.89 16.74
C TRP A 51 -3.55 8.18 15.69
N PRO A 52 -2.20 8.20 15.78
CA PRO A 52 -1.33 7.47 14.83
C PRO A 52 -1.51 5.96 14.80
N LEU A 53 -2.08 5.40 15.86
CA LEU A 53 -2.24 3.98 16.02
C LEU A 53 -3.50 3.47 15.32
N LEU A 54 -4.48 4.36 15.10
CA LEU A 54 -5.67 4.06 14.31
C LEU A 54 -5.31 3.87 12.84
N SER A 55 -4.49 4.75 12.25
CA SER A 55 -4.02 4.60 10.87
C SER A 55 -3.13 3.36 10.69
N TYR A 56 -2.36 2.98 11.71
CA TYR A 56 -1.62 1.73 11.71
C TYR A 56 -2.53 0.50 11.62
N ILE A 57 -3.50 0.40 12.53
CA ILE A 57 -4.43 -0.73 12.58
C ILE A 57 -5.27 -0.78 11.29
N ALA A 58 -5.81 0.36 10.86
CA ALA A 58 -6.60 0.43 9.63
C ALA A 58 -5.81 -0.08 8.42
N ALA A 59 -4.54 0.31 8.25
CA ALA A 59 -3.71 -0.19 7.16
C ALA A 59 -3.59 -1.72 7.16
N ARG A 60 -3.34 -2.31 8.34
CA ARG A 60 -3.16 -3.76 8.47
C ARG A 60 -4.42 -4.55 8.18
N PHE A 61 -5.54 -4.15 8.79
CA PHE A 61 -6.83 -4.81 8.59
C PHE A 61 -7.30 -4.68 7.14
N SER A 62 -7.17 -3.50 6.54
CA SER A 62 -7.54 -3.28 5.15
C SER A 62 -6.69 -4.10 4.18
N PHE A 63 -5.38 -4.26 4.43
CA PHE A 63 -4.53 -5.12 3.60
C PHE A 63 -4.87 -6.62 3.77
N LEU A 64 -5.19 -7.07 4.99
CA LEU A 64 -5.62 -8.44 5.23
C LEU A 64 -6.94 -8.73 4.50
N ILE A 65 -7.90 -7.82 4.57
CA ILE A 65 -9.18 -7.93 3.83
C ILE A 65 -8.91 -7.97 2.33
N ALA A 66 -8.07 -7.08 1.80
CA ALA A 66 -7.75 -7.03 0.37
C ALA A 66 -7.13 -8.34 -0.13
N THR A 67 -6.17 -8.90 0.60
CA THR A 67 -5.47 -10.14 0.23
C THR A 67 -6.38 -11.37 0.34
N VAL A 68 -7.26 -11.43 1.33
CA VAL A 68 -8.29 -12.48 1.44
C VAL A 68 -9.28 -12.38 0.29
N LEU A 69 -9.81 -11.19 -0.02
CA LEU A 69 -10.75 -10.98 -1.13
C LEU A 69 -10.13 -11.38 -2.47
N LEU A 70 -8.86 -11.00 -2.70
CA LEU A 70 -8.12 -11.38 -3.89
C LEU A 70 -7.91 -12.91 -3.96
N ALA A 71 -7.59 -13.55 -2.84
CA ALA A 71 -7.46 -15.00 -2.75
C ALA A 71 -8.79 -15.74 -3.00
N THR A 72 -9.93 -15.16 -2.60
CA THR A 72 -11.25 -15.74 -2.86
C THR A 72 -11.71 -15.54 -4.31
N GLN A 73 -11.31 -14.43 -4.95
CA GLN A 73 -11.68 -14.13 -6.34
C GLN A 73 -11.27 -15.24 -7.32
N PHE A 74 -10.15 -15.91 -7.05
CA PHE A 74 -9.59 -16.96 -7.90
C PHE A 74 -9.73 -18.36 -7.30
N SER A 75 -10.52 -18.49 -6.24
CA SER A 75 -10.71 -19.79 -5.60
C SER A 75 -11.63 -20.69 -6.44
N PRO A 76 -11.39 -22.01 -6.47
CA PRO A 76 -12.26 -22.97 -7.17
C PRO A 76 -13.65 -23.10 -6.51
N PHE A 77 -13.84 -22.50 -5.34
CA PHE A 77 -15.14 -22.40 -4.70
C PHE A 77 -15.95 -21.30 -5.42
N HIS A 78 -16.84 -21.72 -6.32
CA HIS A 78 -17.75 -20.82 -7.04
C HIS A 78 -18.62 -20.01 -6.06
N THR A 79 -18.15 -18.85 -5.64
CA THR A 79 -19.00 -17.83 -5.04
C THR A 79 -19.56 -16.98 -6.18
N SER A 80 -20.87 -17.00 -6.38
CA SER A 80 -21.61 -16.18 -7.36
C SER A 80 -21.64 -14.71 -6.94
N VAL A 81 -20.47 -14.09 -6.78
CA VAL A 81 -20.32 -12.69 -6.44
C VAL A 81 -20.08 -11.92 -7.71
N ASP A 82 -20.79 -10.81 -7.89
CA ASP A 82 -20.58 -9.92 -9.03
C ASP A 82 -19.11 -9.47 -9.09
N CYS A 83 -18.45 -9.74 -10.22
CA CYS A 83 -17.07 -9.35 -10.52
C CYS A 83 -16.81 -7.87 -10.20
N GLN A 84 -17.78 -7.00 -10.49
CA GLN A 84 -17.70 -5.57 -10.18
C GLN A 84 -17.67 -5.28 -8.67
N CYS A 85 -18.54 -5.93 -7.89
CA CYS A 85 -18.61 -5.72 -6.45
C CYS A 85 -17.33 -6.19 -5.76
N MET A 86 -16.83 -7.37 -6.15
CA MET A 86 -15.61 -7.93 -5.59
C MET A 86 -14.37 -7.08 -5.93
N ASN A 87 -14.20 -6.64 -7.18
CA ASN A 87 -13.08 -5.78 -7.55
C ASN A 87 -13.18 -4.41 -6.90
N PHE A 88 -14.37 -3.84 -6.78
CA PHE A 88 -14.57 -2.61 -6.04
C PHE A 88 -14.13 -2.77 -4.57
N ALA A 89 -14.52 -3.85 -3.90
CA ALA A 89 -14.12 -4.12 -2.52
C ALA A 89 -12.61 -4.33 -2.37
N ILE A 90 -11.97 -5.07 -3.29
CA ILE A 90 -10.51 -5.27 -3.33
C ILE A 90 -9.81 -3.92 -3.53
N MET A 91 -10.24 -3.12 -4.50
CA MET A 91 -9.63 -1.82 -4.76
C MET A 91 -9.83 -0.86 -3.59
N PHE A 92 -11.02 -0.80 -3.02
CA PHE A 92 -11.31 0.06 -1.88
C PHE A 92 -10.43 -0.30 -0.67
N SER A 93 -10.38 -1.58 -0.30
CA SER A 93 -9.54 -2.05 0.82
C SER A 93 -8.04 -1.85 0.55
N THR A 94 -7.58 -2.10 -0.68
CA THR A 94 -6.18 -1.85 -1.07
C THR A 94 -5.82 -0.36 -0.98
N ASN A 95 -6.67 0.53 -1.50
CA ASN A 95 -6.41 1.97 -1.45
C ASN A 95 -6.43 2.53 -0.03
N ILE A 96 -7.30 2.02 0.85
CA ILE A 96 -7.26 2.36 2.28
C ILE A 96 -5.95 1.92 2.90
N ALA A 97 -5.49 0.69 2.60
CA ALA A 97 -4.23 0.20 3.13
C ALA A 97 -3.03 1.09 2.71
N ILE A 98 -2.99 1.50 1.44
CA ILE A 98 -1.98 2.40 0.89
C ILE A 98 -2.06 3.77 1.59
N GLY A 99 -3.22 4.40 1.60
CA GLY A 99 -3.40 5.74 2.19
C GLY A 99 -3.09 5.76 3.69
N CYS A 100 -3.49 4.73 4.43
CA CYS A 100 -3.18 4.61 5.86
C CYS A 100 -1.68 4.38 6.11
N SER A 101 -1.00 3.58 5.29
CA SER A 101 0.46 3.40 5.39
C SER A 101 1.22 4.69 5.08
N ALA A 102 0.84 5.38 4.00
CA ALA A 102 1.34 6.70 3.62
C ALA A 102 1.14 7.75 4.73
N THR A 103 0.02 7.67 5.45
CA THR A 103 -0.28 8.52 6.61
C THR A 103 0.60 8.19 7.82
N ASN A 104 0.89 6.91 8.09
CA ASN A 104 1.82 6.52 9.16
C ASN A 104 3.22 7.11 8.93
N LEU A 105 3.65 7.12 7.67
CA LEU A 105 4.94 7.65 7.23
C LEU A 105 4.97 9.19 7.34
N MET A 106 3.87 9.86 7.01
CA MET A 106 3.68 11.29 7.26
C MET A 106 3.75 11.63 8.76
N ILE A 107 3.08 10.86 9.63
CA ILE A 107 3.08 11.11 11.07
C ILE A 107 4.48 10.99 11.67
N ARG A 108 5.30 10.03 11.20
CA ARG A 108 6.71 9.94 11.61
C ARG A 108 7.46 11.22 11.27
N THR A 109 7.28 11.70 10.04
CA THR A 109 7.88 12.98 9.58
C THR A 109 7.38 14.15 10.42
N TRP A 110 6.08 14.18 10.76
CA TRP A 110 5.47 15.22 11.60
C TRP A 110 6.12 15.33 12.97
N LEU A 111 6.39 14.20 13.63
CA LEU A 111 6.98 14.15 14.97
C LEU A 111 8.43 14.66 14.97
N ILE A 112 9.17 14.43 13.88
CA ILE A 112 10.55 14.92 13.71
C ILE A 112 10.56 16.45 13.58
N TRP A 113 9.61 17.02 12.85
CA TRP A 113 9.55 18.45 12.54
C TRP A 113 8.62 19.25 13.46
N LYS A 114 8.70 19.01 14.77
CA LYS A 114 7.81 19.63 15.77
C LYS A 114 7.88 21.17 15.80
N THR A 115 9.04 21.75 15.47
CA THR A 115 9.31 23.19 15.62
C THR A 115 8.74 24.04 14.48
N SER A 116 8.61 23.50 13.27
CA SER A 116 8.18 24.27 12.08
C SER A 116 6.69 24.07 11.79
N TYR A 117 5.86 25.08 12.08
CA TYR A 117 4.41 25.02 11.80
C TYR A 117 4.11 24.97 10.29
N LEU A 118 4.82 25.76 9.47
CA LEU A 118 4.60 25.82 8.03
C LEU A 118 4.78 24.45 7.35
N LEU A 119 5.85 23.73 7.73
CA LEU A 119 6.10 22.39 7.20
C LEU A 119 4.96 21.44 7.58
N ARG A 120 4.53 21.44 8.84
CA ARG A 120 3.42 20.60 9.29
C ARG A 120 2.13 20.88 8.52
N LEU A 121 1.79 22.15 8.32
CA LEU A 121 0.63 22.52 7.51
C LEU A 121 0.76 21.99 6.07
N SER A 122 1.94 22.11 5.45
CA SER A 122 2.18 21.57 4.11
C SER A 122 2.02 20.05 4.05
N LEU A 123 2.50 19.30 5.06
CA LEU A 123 2.34 17.85 5.11
C LEU A 123 0.87 17.43 5.18
N VAL A 124 0.03 18.13 5.96
CA VAL A 124 -1.43 17.86 5.99
C VAL A 124 -2.02 18.05 4.60
N LEU A 125 -1.72 19.18 3.94
CA LEU A 125 -2.28 19.50 2.64
C LEU A 125 -1.87 18.46 1.58
N PHE A 126 -0.61 18.02 1.59
CA PHE A 126 -0.13 16.94 0.73
C PHE A 126 -0.83 15.62 1.02
N SER A 127 -1.03 15.26 2.28
CA SER A 127 -1.73 14.03 2.66
C SER A 127 -3.20 14.07 2.24
N LEU A 128 -3.89 15.21 2.41
CA LEU A 128 -5.25 15.39 1.90
C LEU A 128 -5.32 15.22 0.38
N GLY A 129 -4.35 15.77 -0.35
CA GLY A 129 -4.22 15.55 -1.80
C GLY A 129 -4.02 14.08 -2.18
N HIS A 130 -3.26 13.33 -1.38
CA HIS A 130 -3.08 11.90 -1.59
C HIS A 130 -4.38 11.13 -1.41
N TRP A 131 -5.11 11.39 -0.31
CA TRP A 131 -6.40 10.74 -0.04
C TRP A 131 -7.46 11.06 -1.09
N THR A 132 -7.52 12.29 -1.59
CA THR A 132 -8.46 12.65 -2.67
C THR A 132 -8.13 11.93 -3.97
N MET A 133 -6.84 11.81 -4.33
CA MET A 133 -6.41 11.06 -5.51
C MET A 133 -6.76 9.57 -5.41
N LEU A 134 -6.55 8.95 -4.25
CA LEU A 134 -6.92 7.54 -4.01
C LEU A 134 -8.45 7.34 -4.06
N ALA A 135 -9.23 8.26 -3.50
CA ALA A 135 -10.69 8.20 -3.56
C ALA A 135 -11.22 8.33 -4.99
N LEU A 136 -10.66 9.26 -5.77
CA LEU A 136 -10.98 9.42 -7.19
C LEU A 136 -10.57 8.20 -8.00
N PHE A 137 -9.44 7.58 -7.68
CA PHE A 137 -9.00 6.34 -8.31
C PHE A 137 -10.04 5.23 -8.15
N VAL A 138 -10.50 4.98 -6.92
CA VAL A 138 -11.56 3.98 -6.68
C VAL A 138 -12.86 4.36 -7.39
N ALA A 139 -13.29 5.63 -7.35
CA ALA A 139 -14.53 6.07 -7.98
C ALA A 139 -14.54 5.95 -9.52
N THR A 140 -13.36 5.96 -10.15
CA THR A 140 -13.21 5.88 -11.62
C THR A 140 -12.88 4.48 -12.11
N THR A 141 -12.87 3.48 -11.22
CA THR A 141 -12.64 2.08 -11.58
C THR A 141 -13.94 1.37 -11.89
N ARG A 142 -13.94 0.62 -12.99
CA ARG A 142 -15.04 -0.26 -13.39
C ARG A 142 -14.46 -1.64 -13.64
N ALA A 143 -15.22 -2.69 -13.38
CA ALA A 143 -14.83 -4.03 -13.78
C ALA A 143 -15.95 -4.63 -14.61
N SER A 144 -15.58 -5.33 -15.69
CA SER A 144 -16.52 -5.94 -16.61
C SER A 144 -16.09 -7.37 -16.90
N THR A 145 -17.07 -8.24 -17.10
CA THR A 145 -16.87 -9.64 -17.52
C THR A 145 -16.97 -9.75 -19.03
N GLN A 146 -16.12 -9.04 -19.77
CA GLN A 146 -15.95 -9.32 -21.20
C GLN A 146 -15.11 -10.60 -21.33
N THR A 147 -15.66 -11.64 -21.95
CA THR A 147 -15.05 -12.97 -22.22
C THR A 147 -15.00 -13.98 -21.06
N GLY A 148 -15.83 -13.85 -20.03
CA GLY A 148 -15.89 -14.80 -18.91
C GLY A 148 -14.76 -14.65 -17.88
N LEU A 149 -13.77 -13.80 -18.17
CA LEU A 149 -12.74 -13.35 -17.24
C LEU A 149 -13.14 -11.98 -16.67
N CYS A 150 -12.89 -11.77 -15.39
CA CYS A 150 -13.14 -10.50 -14.73
C CYS A 150 -11.97 -9.53 -15.02
N ARG A 151 -12.17 -8.56 -15.91
CA ARG A 151 -11.16 -7.53 -16.24
C ARG A 151 -11.49 -6.20 -15.58
N ILE A 152 -10.46 -5.56 -15.01
CA ILE A 152 -10.53 -4.20 -14.49
C ILE A 152 -10.30 -3.22 -15.65
N HIS A 153 -11.23 -2.29 -15.82
CA HIS A 153 -11.17 -1.21 -16.79
C HIS A 153 -11.22 0.14 -16.09
N PHE A 154 -10.24 0.99 -16.38
CA PHE A 154 -10.25 2.37 -15.91
C PHE A 154 -11.04 3.24 -16.89
N VAL A 155 -11.89 4.14 -16.37
CA VAL A 155 -12.62 5.11 -17.19
C VAL A 155 -11.65 6.00 -17.97
N ASN A 156 -10.47 6.29 -17.40
CA ASN A 156 -9.40 6.99 -18.10
C ASN A 156 -8.02 6.45 -17.65
N PRO A 157 -7.22 5.84 -18.54
CA PRO A 157 -5.91 5.30 -18.17
C PRO A 157 -4.92 6.40 -17.73
N ALA A 158 -5.11 7.65 -18.17
CA ALA A 158 -4.29 8.77 -17.72
C ALA A 158 -4.41 9.00 -16.20
N TYR A 159 -5.60 8.79 -15.63
CA TYR A 159 -5.84 8.95 -14.19
C TYR A 159 -5.05 7.95 -13.37
N ALA A 160 -5.02 6.68 -13.78
CA ALA A 160 -4.23 5.65 -13.11
C ALA A 160 -2.74 6.01 -13.07
N SER A 161 -2.21 6.51 -14.19
CA SER A 161 -0.82 6.96 -14.25
C SER A 161 -0.55 8.20 -13.37
N ALA A 162 -1.49 9.14 -13.30
CA ALA A 162 -1.37 10.34 -12.48
C ALA A 162 -1.33 9.99 -10.99
N VAL A 163 -2.17 9.06 -10.53
CA VAL A 163 -2.20 8.58 -9.14
C VAL A 163 -0.89 7.91 -8.76
N LEU A 164 -0.33 7.07 -9.64
CA LEU A 164 0.97 6.43 -9.41
C LEU A 164 2.13 7.44 -9.32
N ILE A 165 2.17 8.42 -10.23
CA ILE A 165 3.19 9.48 -10.22
C ILE A 165 3.08 10.33 -8.96
N TYR A 166 1.84 10.71 -8.59
CA TYR A 166 1.58 11.49 -7.39
C TYR A 166 2.01 10.73 -6.13
N GLY A 167 1.66 9.44 -6.01
CA GLY A 167 2.07 8.58 -4.89
C GLY A 167 3.59 8.47 -4.77
N MET A 168 4.30 8.26 -5.89
CA MET A 168 5.76 8.25 -5.89
C MET A 168 6.36 9.56 -5.39
N PHE A 169 5.85 10.69 -5.90
CA PHE A 169 6.34 12.01 -5.49
C PHE A 169 6.10 12.24 -3.99
N TYR A 170 4.93 11.87 -3.49
CA TYR A 170 4.57 11.95 -2.09
C TYR A 170 5.54 11.15 -1.21
N ASP A 171 5.80 9.88 -1.54
CA ASP A 171 6.75 9.04 -0.81
C ASP A 171 8.17 9.60 -0.83
N LEU A 172 8.62 10.12 -1.98
CA LEU A 172 9.94 10.72 -2.14
C LEU A 172 10.10 11.96 -1.27
N VAL A 173 9.11 12.86 -1.27
CA VAL A 173 9.12 14.07 -0.44
C VAL A 173 9.20 13.70 1.04
N LEU A 174 8.40 12.73 1.49
CA LEU A 174 8.44 12.28 2.88
C LEU A 174 9.75 11.58 3.25
N LEU A 175 10.35 10.79 2.36
CA LEU A 175 11.67 10.21 2.55
C LEU A 175 12.72 11.32 2.75
N VAL A 176 12.76 12.30 1.84
CA VAL A 176 13.73 13.41 1.92
C VAL A 176 13.55 14.20 3.21
N LEU A 177 12.31 14.55 3.57
CA LEU A 177 12.05 15.29 4.81
C LEU A 177 12.41 14.48 6.07
N THR A 178 12.19 13.17 6.06
CA THR A 178 12.57 12.29 7.17
C THR A 178 14.08 12.22 7.31
N VAL A 179 14.80 12.01 6.21
CA VAL A 179 16.27 11.92 6.19
C VAL A 179 16.90 13.26 6.63
N VAL A 180 16.43 14.38 6.09
CA VAL A 180 16.93 15.72 6.45
C VAL A 180 16.62 16.04 7.92
N GLY A 181 15.42 15.73 8.39
CA GLY A 181 15.04 15.95 9.78
C GLY A 181 15.87 15.11 10.75
N LEU A 182 16.18 13.87 10.38
CA LEU A 182 17.02 12.97 11.17
C LEU A 182 18.50 13.38 11.16
N TRP A 183 19.01 13.90 10.04
CA TRP A 183 20.39 14.39 9.94
C TRP A 183 20.63 15.64 10.81
N ARG A 184 19.59 16.44 11.05
CA ARG A 184 19.64 17.61 11.93
C ARG A 184 19.59 17.25 13.42
N MET A 185 19.26 16.02 13.79
CA MET A 185 19.24 15.60 15.20
C MET A 185 20.66 15.26 15.70
N PRO A 186 21.00 15.60 16.96
CA PRO A 186 22.31 15.30 17.51
C PRO A 186 22.55 13.77 17.57
N SER A 187 23.67 13.35 16.97
CA SER A 187 24.07 11.95 16.69
C SER A 187 24.28 11.05 17.94
N SER A 188 24.18 11.56 19.17
CA SER A 188 24.59 10.82 20.37
C SER A 188 23.52 9.89 20.96
N SER A 189 22.26 9.95 20.51
CA SER A 189 21.22 9.07 21.06
C SER A 189 21.25 7.69 20.41
N THR A 190 21.23 6.62 21.22
CA THR A 190 20.99 5.22 20.78
C THR A 190 19.71 5.11 19.94
N LEU A 191 18.75 5.99 20.23
CA LEU A 191 17.48 6.16 19.53
C LEU A 191 17.70 6.58 18.06
N TRP A 192 18.64 7.48 17.77
CA TRP A 192 19.03 7.87 16.41
C TRP A 192 19.56 6.68 15.61
N LYS A 193 20.45 5.86 16.17
CA LYS A 193 21.03 4.69 15.47
C LYS A 193 19.99 3.63 15.14
N THR A 194 19.06 3.36 16.04
CA THR A 194 17.97 2.40 15.82
C THR A 194 16.95 2.91 14.79
N LEU A 195 16.53 4.18 14.90
CA LEU A 195 15.61 4.79 13.94
C LEU A 195 16.21 4.92 12.54
N LEU A 196 17.50 5.22 12.44
CA LEU A 196 18.17 5.40 11.14
C LEU A 196 18.38 4.05 10.43
N LYS A 197 18.80 3.02 11.16
CA LYS A 197 19.05 1.69 10.57
C LYS A 197 17.76 1.00 10.12
N GLN A 198 16.70 1.09 10.91
CA GLN A 198 15.42 0.46 10.58
C GLN A 198 14.57 1.39 9.69
N GLY A 199 14.35 2.64 10.11
CA GLY A 199 13.50 3.59 9.39
C GLY A 199 13.98 3.92 7.98
N VAL A 200 15.26 4.28 7.78
CA VAL A 200 15.73 4.71 6.44
C VAL A 200 15.69 3.57 5.44
N LEU A 201 16.10 2.36 5.84
CA LEU A 201 16.02 1.18 4.98
C LEU A 201 14.56 0.93 4.53
N TYR A 202 13.60 1.09 5.43
CA TYR A 202 12.18 0.90 5.12
C TYR A 202 11.64 1.94 4.15
N PHE A 203 11.97 3.22 4.32
CA PHE A 203 11.56 4.24 3.35
C PHE A 203 12.20 4.02 1.98
N VAL A 204 13.46 3.58 1.93
CA VAL A 204 14.13 3.25 0.65
C VAL A 204 13.42 2.09 -0.04
N LEU A 205 13.09 1.02 0.69
CA LEU A 205 12.32 -0.10 0.14
C LEU A 205 10.95 0.34 -0.39
N ASN A 206 10.27 1.25 0.34
CA ASN A 206 8.99 1.82 -0.08
C ASN A 206 9.13 2.55 -1.43
N VAL A 207 10.11 3.44 -1.54
CA VAL A 207 10.36 4.21 -2.77
C VAL A 207 10.76 3.31 -3.94
N VAL A 208 11.63 2.32 -3.71
CA VAL A 208 12.03 1.36 -4.75
C VAL A 208 10.83 0.56 -5.25
N ALA A 209 9.96 0.09 -4.35
CA ALA A 209 8.74 -0.63 -4.73
C ALA A 209 7.80 0.26 -5.56
N THR A 210 7.59 1.52 -5.16
CA THR A 210 6.76 2.47 -5.91
C THR A 210 7.36 2.80 -7.29
N ILE A 211 8.69 2.90 -7.41
CA ILE A 211 9.37 3.10 -8.71
C ILE A 211 9.13 1.92 -9.64
N ILE A 212 9.29 0.68 -9.16
CA ILE A 212 9.07 -0.52 -9.96
C ILE A 212 7.63 -0.55 -10.49
N LEU A 213 6.65 -0.25 -9.63
CA LEU A 213 5.24 -0.16 -10.01
C LEU A 213 4.98 0.91 -11.06
N LEU A 214 5.59 2.09 -10.93
CA LEU A 214 5.44 3.16 -11.90
C LEU A 214 6.03 2.76 -13.26
N VAL A 215 7.23 2.18 -13.28
CA VAL A 215 7.88 1.75 -14.52
C VAL A 215 7.02 0.72 -15.24
N LEU A 216 6.53 -0.29 -14.54
CA LEU A 216 5.65 -1.31 -15.12
C LEU A 216 4.33 -0.71 -15.59
N GLY A 217 3.70 0.16 -14.79
CA GLY A 217 2.48 0.87 -15.17
C GLY A 217 2.64 1.77 -16.41
N ARG A 218 3.82 2.38 -16.60
CA ARG A 218 4.13 3.23 -17.78
C ARG A 218 4.47 2.42 -19.02
N LEU A 219 5.06 1.24 -18.85
CA LEU A 219 5.35 0.32 -19.95
C LEU A 219 4.07 -0.24 -20.59
N ASN A 220 2.95 -0.21 -19.84
CA ASN A 220 1.61 -0.60 -20.28
C ASN A 220 1.58 -1.93 -21.04
N LEU A 221 2.25 -2.96 -20.48
CA LEU A 221 2.37 -4.27 -21.10
C LEU A 221 1.03 -4.99 -21.10
N ASN A 222 0.47 -5.14 -19.89
CA ASN A 222 -0.78 -5.84 -19.60
C ASN A 222 -1.28 -5.41 -18.21
N PRO A 223 -2.61 -5.23 -17.99
CA PRO A 223 -3.18 -4.96 -16.67
C PRO A 223 -2.63 -5.83 -15.52
N ILE A 224 -2.43 -7.14 -15.76
CA ILE A 224 -1.94 -8.08 -14.74
C ILE A 224 -0.47 -7.80 -14.41
N MET A 225 0.38 -7.67 -15.43
CA MET A 225 1.82 -7.40 -15.25
C MET A 225 2.07 -6.03 -14.61
N ASN A 226 1.31 -5.02 -15.00
CA ASN A 226 1.43 -3.66 -14.47
C ASN A 226 1.16 -3.60 -12.96
N ALA A 227 0.38 -4.55 -12.43
CA ALA A 227 -0.03 -4.60 -11.03
C ALA A 227 0.57 -5.79 -10.25
N ILE A 228 1.38 -6.65 -10.87
CA ILE A 228 1.86 -7.91 -10.25
C ILE A 228 2.66 -7.66 -8.96
N PHE A 229 3.43 -6.56 -8.93
CA PHE A 229 4.23 -6.18 -7.76
C PHE A 229 3.44 -5.34 -6.74
N ALA A 230 2.18 -5.00 -7.01
CA ALA A 230 1.41 -4.12 -6.13
C ALA A 230 1.13 -4.81 -4.80
N MET A 231 0.84 -6.11 -4.83
CA MET A 231 0.63 -6.92 -3.63
C MET A 231 1.90 -7.09 -2.79
N PRO A 232 3.07 -7.49 -3.36
CA PRO A 232 4.33 -7.47 -2.63
C PRO A 232 4.67 -6.11 -2.03
N ALA A 233 4.49 -5.03 -2.80
CA ALA A 233 4.75 -3.67 -2.35
C ALA A 233 3.84 -3.29 -1.17
N ALA A 234 2.55 -3.55 -1.28
CA ALA A 234 1.58 -3.29 -0.22
C ALA A 234 1.82 -4.14 1.03
N CYS A 235 2.37 -5.35 0.89
CA CYS A 235 2.82 -6.17 2.01
C CYS A 235 3.99 -5.52 2.75
N ILE A 236 4.96 -4.94 2.01
CA ILE A 236 6.07 -4.17 2.60
C ILE A 236 5.52 -2.92 3.29
N TRP A 237 4.58 -2.20 2.68
CA TRP A 237 4.00 -0.98 3.24
C TRP A 237 3.20 -1.22 4.52
N SER A 238 2.47 -2.34 4.60
CA SER A 238 1.59 -2.67 5.74
C SER A 238 2.31 -3.46 6.84
N GLY A 239 3.09 -4.48 6.49
CA GLY A 239 3.75 -5.39 7.44
C GLY A 239 4.92 -4.76 8.20
N LEU A 240 5.62 -3.80 7.60
CA LEU A 240 6.87 -3.24 8.13
C LEU A 240 6.68 -2.03 9.04
N SER A 241 5.43 -1.65 9.29
CA SER A 241 5.05 -0.62 10.26
C SER A 241 5.34 -1.04 11.72
N LEU A 242 5.60 -2.33 11.95
CA LEU A 242 5.99 -3.01 13.21
C LEU A 242 7.31 -2.53 13.85
N GLY A 243 8.15 -1.76 13.15
CA GLY A 243 9.43 -1.26 13.66
C GLY A 243 9.34 -0.17 14.74
N LEU A 244 8.24 -0.11 15.50
CA LEU A 244 8.14 0.71 16.71
C LEU A 244 8.29 -0.21 17.93
N PRO A 245 9.37 -0.10 18.71
CA PRO A 245 9.23 -0.38 20.12
C PRO A 245 8.24 0.65 20.66
N VAL A 246 7.05 0.18 21.05
CA VAL A 246 6.27 0.89 22.07
C VAL A 246 7.03 0.76 23.38
#